data_AF-A0A068SSU2-F1
#
_entry.id   AF-A0A068SSU2-F1
#
_cell.length_a   1.000
_cell.length_b   1.000
_cell.length_c   1.000
_cell.angle_alpha   90.00
_cell.angle_beta   90.00
_cell.angle_gamma   90.00
#
_symmetry.space_group_name_H-M   'P 1'
#
loop_
_entity.id
_entity.type
_entity.pdbx_description
1 polymer ?
#
loop_
_entity_poly.entity_id
_entity_poly.type
_entity_poly.pdbx_seq_one_letter_code
_entity_poly.pdbx_strand_id
1 'polypeptide(L)' 'MALTLTGLRQRVYIGGVINNTPDNLVQWIVSPQRFSPRTAMPTTGISEAEARHLAAYLNEQ' A
#
# COMPACT_ATOMS: atom_id res chain seq x y z
N MET A 1 -4.98 -15.49 9.06
CA MET A 1 -5.56 -14.14 9.20
C MET A 1 -4.87 -13.21 8.21
N ALA A 2 -5.29 -13.23 6.95
CA ALA A 2 -4.85 -12.26 5.95
C ALA A 2 -5.82 -11.07 6.02
N LEU A 3 -5.31 -9.86 6.24
CA LEU A 3 -6.12 -8.64 6.24
C LEU A 3 -6.64 -8.44 4.83
N THR A 4 -7.93 -8.69 4.60
CA THR A 4 -8.56 -8.43 3.30
C THR A 4 -8.45 -6.95 2.98
N LEU A 5 -8.09 -6.63 1.73
CA LEU A 5 -7.88 -5.25 1.27
C LEU A 5 -9.20 -4.46 1.13
N THR A 6 -10.34 -5.09 1.42
CA THR A 6 -11.73 -4.61 1.27
C THR A 6 -12.09 -3.40 2.16
N GLY A 7 -11.12 -2.78 2.84
CA GLY A 7 -11.33 -1.60 3.67
C GLY A 7 -10.17 -0.63 3.66
N LEU A 8 -9.24 -0.74 2.69
CA LEU A 8 -8.09 0.17 2.64
C LEU A 8 -8.54 1.63 2.59
N ARG A 9 -9.57 1.98 1.81
CA ARG A 9 -10.09 3.36 1.72
C ARG A 9 -10.53 3.94 3.07
N GLN A 10 -10.99 3.10 4.00
CA GLN A 10 -11.46 3.53 5.32
C GLN A 10 -10.33 3.64 6.35
N ARG A 11 -9.12 3.16 6.04
CA ARG A 11 -7.97 3.24 6.94
C ARG A 11 -7.33 4.61 6.82
N VAL A 12 -7.05 5.22 7.97
CA VAL A 12 -6.30 6.48 8.04
C VAL A 12 -4.81 6.25 7.77
N TYR A 13 -4.29 5.07 8.12
CA TYR A 13 -2.88 4.73 7.98
C TYR A 13 -2.66 3.42 7.20
N ILE A 14 -1.63 3.41 6.35
CA ILE A 14 -1.13 2.22 5.66
C ILE A 14 -0.04 1.59 6.54
N GLY A 15 -0.15 0.29 6.78
CA GLY A 15 0.77 -0.45 7.65
C GLY A 15 0.83 0.06 9.11
N GLY A 16 -0.08 0.97 9.48
CA GLY A 16 -0.06 1.68 10.77
C GLY A 16 1.02 2.76 10.90
N VAL A 17 1.72 3.14 9.81
CA VAL A 17 2.92 4.00 9.88
C VAL A 17 2.86 5.28 9.05
N ILE A 18 2.14 5.29 7.93
CA ILE A 18 2.04 6.46 7.04
C ILE A 18 0.59 6.75 6.67
N ASN A 19 0.26 8.03 6.43
CA ASN A 19 -1.09 8.44 6.05
C ASN A 19 -1.53 7.73 4.77
N ASN A 20 -2.79 7.31 4.72
CA ASN A 20 -3.39 6.65 3.56
C ASN A 20 -3.75 7.66 2.47
N THR A 21 -2.73 8.10 1.74
CA THR A 21 -2.86 8.92 0.54
C THR A 21 -2.53 8.07 -0.69
N PRO A 22 -3.04 8.42 -1.90
CA PRO A 22 -2.72 7.67 -3.12
C PRO A 22 -1.21 7.55 -3.37
N ASP A 23 -0.46 8.61 -3.15
CA ASP A 23 1.00 8.63 -3.31
C ASP A 23 1.70 7.68 -2.32
N ASN A 24 1.33 7.76 -1.04
CA ASN A 24 1.88 6.86 -0.02
C ASN A 24 1.51 5.40 -0.27
N LEU A 25 0.32 5.13 -0.80
CA LEU A 25 -0.10 3.77 -1.17
C LEU A 25 0.78 3.21 -2.29
N VAL A 26 1.06 4.01 -3.31
CA VAL A 26 1.97 3.64 -4.40
C VAL A 26 3.36 3.34 -3.85
N GLN A 27 3.92 4.23 -3.04
CA GLN A 27 5.25 4.04 -2.45
C GLN A 27 5.31 2.83 -1.50
N TRP A 28 4.23 2.59 -0.75
CA TRP A 28 4.10 1.41 0.10
C TRP A 28 4.03 0.11 -0.70
N ILE A 29 3.37 0.10 -1.85
CA ILE A 29 3.31 -1.09 -2.73
C ILE A 29 4.69 -1.37 -3.34
N VAL A 30 5.41 -0.34 -3.77
CA VAL A 30 6.74 -0.49 -4.39
C VAL A 30 7.80 -0.89 -3.36
N SER A 31 7.86 -0.22 -2.20
CA SER A 31 8.91 -0.44 -1.21
C SER A 31 8.40 -0.26 0.22
N PRO A 32 7.63 -1.22 0.77
CA PRO A 32 7.03 -1.09 2.10
C PRO A 32 8.08 -1.08 3.22
N GLN A 33 9.21 -1.78 3.04
CA GLN A 33 10.31 -1.81 4.02
C GLN A 33 10.97 -0.45 4.25
N ARG A 34 10.84 0.50 3.29
CA ARG A 34 11.33 1.87 3.46
C ARG A 34 10.60 2.61 4.60
N PHE A 35 9.33 2.29 4.80
CA PHE A 35 8.47 2.94 5.81
C PHE A 35 8.34 2.10 7.08
N SER A 36 8.35 0.77 6.95
CA SER A 36 8.34 -0.15 8.08
C SER A 36 9.31 -1.30 7.83
N PRO A 37 10.56 -1.23 8.33
CA PRO A 37 11.58 -2.23 8.06
C PRO A 37 11.22 -3.66 8.53
N ARG A 38 10.26 -3.78 9.45
CA ARG A 38 9.76 -5.06 9.99
C ARG A 38 8.39 -5.46 9.45
N THR A 39 7.92 -4.79 8.39
CA THR A 39 6.65 -5.14 7.75
C THR A 39 6.70 -6.55 7.17
N ALA A 40 5.59 -7.28 7.29
CA ALA A 40 5.43 -8.59 6.66
C ALA A 40 5.19 -8.48 5.14
N MET A 41 4.94 -7.28 4.61
CA MET A 41 4.75 -7.07 3.17
C MET A 41 6.12 -7.12 2.46
N PRO A 42 6.33 -8.02 1.49
CA PRO A 42 7.57 -8.07 0.72
C PRO A 42 7.66 -6.91 -0.27
N THR A 43 8.87 -6.65 -0.78
CA THR A 43 9.02 -5.78 -1.95
C THR A 43 8.42 -6.51 -3.14
N THR A 44 7.46 -5.87 -3.82
CA THR A 44 6.63 -6.51 -4.84
C THR A 44 7.32 -6.64 -6.19
N GLY A 45 8.40 -5.88 -6.43
CA GLY A 45 9.15 -5.88 -7.69
C GLY A 45 8.43 -5.19 -8.86
N ILE A 46 7.28 -4.57 -8.61
CA ILE A 46 6.52 -3.85 -9.64
C ILE A 46 7.00 -2.39 -9.75
N SER A 47 6.86 -1.82 -10.94
CA SER A 47 7.18 -0.42 -11.18
C SER A 47 6.18 0.53 -10.52
N GLU A 48 6.58 1.79 -10.34
CA GLU A 48 5.68 2.81 -9.80
C GLU A 48 4.43 3.02 -10.68
N ALA A 49 4.56 2.89 -12.00
CA ALA A 49 3.44 3.00 -12.93
C ALA A 49 2.41 1.88 -12.71
N GLU A 50 2.87 0.64 -12.54
CA GLU A 50 2.00 -0.50 -12.21
C GLU A 50 1.38 -0.34 -10.82
N ALA A 51 2.16 0.13 -9.84
CA ALA A 51 1.66 0.41 -8.49
C ALA A 51 0.56 1.49 -8.50
N ARG A 52 0.64 2.50 -9.37
CA ARG A 52 -0.43 3.50 -9.55
C ARG A 52 -1.72 2.87 -10.08
N HIS A 53 -1.63 1.98 -11.06
CA HIS A 53 -2.81 1.26 -11.56
C HIS A 53 -3.44 0.39 -10.47
N LEU A 54 -2.63 -0.31 -9.68
CA LEU A 54 -3.12 -1.09 -8.54
C LEU A 54 -3.73 -0.21 -7.45
N ALA A 55 -3.09 0.91 -7.13
CA ALA A 55 -3.60 1.87 -6.16
C ALA A 55 -4.94 2.46 -6.60
N ALA A 56 -5.12 2.75 -7.89
CA ALA A 56 -6.41 3.18 -8.45
C ALA A 56 -7.47 2.09 -8.28
N TYR A 57 -7.18 0.85 -8.69
CA TYR A 57 -8.09 -0.29 -8.52
C TYR A 57 -8.49 -0.50 -7.05
N LEU A 58 -7.55 -0.40 -6.11
CA LEU A 58 -7.81 -0.52 -4.67
C LEU A 58 -8.60 0.65 -4.07
N ASN A 59 -8.55 1.84 -4.69
CA ASN A 59 -9.30 3.03 -4.28
C ASN A 59 -10.65 3.16 -4.97
N GLU A 60 -10.92 2.40 -6.03
CA GLU A 60 -12.22 2.37 -6.72
C GLU A 60 -13.17 1.30 -6.17
N GLN A 61 -12.67 0.33 -5.39
CA GLN A 61 -13.44 -0.71 -4.67
C GLN A 61 -13.84 -0.24 -3.27
#